data_AF-A0A076NL39-F1
#
_entry.id   AF-A0A076NL39-F1
#
_cell.length_a   1.000
_cell.length_b   1.000
_cell.length_c   1.000
_cell.angle_alpha   90.00
_cell.angle_beta   90.00
_cell.angle_gamma   90.00
#
_symmetry.space_group_name_H-M   'P 1'
#
loop_
_entity.id
_entity.type
_entity.pdbx_description
1 polymer ?
#
loop_
_entity_poly.entity_id
_entity_poly.type
_entity_poly.pdbx_seq_one_letter_code
_entity_poly.pdbx_strand_id
1 'polypeptide(L)' 'MTAPTATLFTVTKGNPTEDELAALSSILADMQAAAKAKQQPADRNRWGAPALPQHQNVVFNPHAFANVTYF' A
#
# COMPACT_ATOMS: atom_id res chain seq x y z
N MET A 1 -5.29 34.94 2.12
CA MET A 1 -5.09 33.88 3.12
C MET A 1 -4.77 32.61 2.35
N THR A 2 -3.49 32.26 2.21
CA THR A 2 -3.03 31.15 1.36
C THR A 2 -3.01 29.87 2.20
N ALA A 3 -3.65 28.81 1.72
CA ALA A 3 -3.81 27.54 2.43
C ALA A 3 -2.45 26.86 2.72
N PRO A 4 -2.32 26.09 3.81
CA PRO A 4 -1.09 25.37 4.11
C PRO A 4 -0.86 24.29 3.06
N THR A 5 0.12 24.50 2.18
CA THR A 5 0.64 23.49 1.27
C THR A 5 1.16 22.34 2.11
N ALA A 6 0.54 21.15 1.99
CA ALA A 6 1.02 19.95 2.65
C ALA A 6 2.50 19.75 2.29
N THR A 7 3.36 19.80 3.29
CA THR A 7 4.81 19.72 3.11
C THR A 7 5.18 18.28 2.76
N LEU A 8 5.60 18.06 1.50
CA LEU A 8 6.02 16.74 1.01
C LEU A 8 7.28 16.22 1.71
N PHE A 9 8.17 17.13 2.15
CA PHE A 9 9.38 16.81 2.89
C PHE A 9 9.85 18.04 3.69
N THR A 10 10.73 17.83 4.67
CA THR A 10 11.31 18.90 5.50
C THR A 10 12.79 19.04 5.20
N VAL A 11 13.25 20.26 4.92
CA VAL A 11 14.68 20.56 4.75
C VAL A 11 15.28 20.80 6.14
N THR A 12 16.19 19.92 6.57
CA THR A 12 16.82 20.00 7.89
C THR A 12 18.06 20.89 7.92
N LYS A 13 18.72 21.10 6.77
CA LYS A 13 19.93 21.92 6.64
C LYS A 13 20.07 22.47 5.22
N GLY A 14 20.63 23.68 5.11
CA GLY A 14 20.88 24.36 3.84
C GLY A 14 19.84 25.46 3.55
N ASN A 15 20.08 26.24 2.49
CA ASN A 15 19.15 27.25 1.99
C ASN A 15 18.90 26.98 0.49
N PRO A 16 18.15 25.91 0.16
CA PRO A 16 17.83 25.61 -1.23
C PRO A 16 16.97 26.75 -1.81
N THR A 17 17.20 27.02 -3.08
CA THR A 17 16.39 27.98 -3.84
C THR A 17 15.00 27.40 -4.16
N GLU A 18 14.05 28.27 -4.48
CA GLU A 18 12.68 27.84 -4.82
C GLU A 18 12.66 26.91 -6.05
N ASP A 19 13.53 27.16 -7.03
CA ASP A 19 13.67 26.32 -8.23
C ASP A 19 14.16 24.91 -7.89
N GLU A 20 15.11 24.78 -6.97
CA GLU A 20 15.61 23.48 -6.51
C GLU A 20 14.53 22.70 -5.74
N LEU A 21 13.72 23.38 -4.93
CA LEU A 21 12.57 22.77 -4.24
C LEU A 21 11.50 22.30 -5.24
N ALA A 22 11.22 23.09 -6.27
CA ALA A 22 10.29 22.72 -7.33
C ALA A 22 10.79 21.50 -8.12
N ALA A 23 12.08 21.47 -8.47
CA ALA A 23 12.68 20.33 -9.15
C ALA A 23 12.62 19.06 -8.28
N LEU A 24 12.98 19.15 -7.00
CA LEU A 24 12.95 18.00 -6.08
C LEU A 24 11.52 17.46 -5.87
N SER A 25 10.54 18.34 -5.71
CA SER A 25 9.15 17.93 -5.55
C SER A 25 8.60 17.23 -6.80
N SER A 26 8.96 17.72 -8.00
CA SER A 26 8.60 17.08 -9.27
C SER A 26 9.19 15.67 -9.40
N ILE A 27 10.48 15.50 -9.10
CA ILE A 27 11.16 14.20 -9.16
C ILE A 27 10.54 13.21 -8.16
N LEU A 28 10.27 13.65 -6.93
CA LEU A 28 9.64 12.80 -5.92
C LEU A 28 8.23 12.37 -6.33
N ALA A 29 7.45 13.26 -6.93
CA ALA A 29 6.11 12.94 -7.43
C ALA A 29 6.16 11.90 -8.56
N ASP A 30 7.09 12.07 -9.52
CA ASP A 30 7.27 11.11 -10.61
C ASP A 30 7.74 9.75 -10.12
N MET A 31 8.71 9.72 -9.20
CA MET A 31 9.15 8.48 -8.54
C MET A 31 8.02 7.78 -7.79
N GLN A 32 7.16 8.54 -7.09
CA GLN A 32 6.01 7.98 -6.39
C GLN A 32 4.98 7.40 -7.37
N ALA A 33 4.72 8.09 -8.49
CA ALA A 33 3.83 7.59 -9.54
C ALA A 33 4.37 6.30 -10.17
N ALA A 34 5.67 6.27 -10.49
CA ALA A 34 6.34 5.09 -11.03
C ALA A 34 6.32 3.90 -10.04
N ALA A 35 6.51 4.16 -8.74
CA ALA A 35 6.42 3.13 -7.71
C ALA A 35 5.01 2.55 -7.58
N LYS A 36 3.97 3.40 -7.63
CA LYS A 36 2.57 2.95 -7.64
C LYS A 36 2.23 2.14 -8.89
N ALA A 37 2.74 2.52 -10.05
CA ALA A 37 2.54 1.77 -11.29
C ALA A 37 3.20 0.38 -11.26
N LYS A 38 4.33 0.25 -10.53
CA LYS A 38 5.05 -1.02 -10.33
C LYS A 38 4.56 -1.82 -9.12
N GLN A 39 3.60 -1.31 -8.36
CA GLN A 39 3.04 -2.00 -7.22
C GLN A 39 2.25 -3.21 -7.72
N GLN A 40 2.90 -4.37 -7.70
CA GLN A 40 2.21 -5.63 -7.84
C GLN A 40 1.28 -5.82 -6.63
N PRO A 41 0.16 -6.55 -6.77
CA PRO A 41 -0.62 -6.96 -5.62
C PRO A 41 0.34 -7.56 -4.58
N ALA A 42 0.29 -7.06 -3.35
CA ALA A 42 1.09 -7.62 -2.28
C ALA A 42 0.87 -9.14 -2.24
N ASP A 43 1.95 -9.89 -2.03
CA ASP A 43 1.86 -11.35 -1.95
C ASP A 43 0.75 -11.72 -0.96
N ARG A 44 -0.20 -12.55 -1.43
CA ARG A 44 -1.36 -13.00 -0.64
C ARG A 44 -0.96 -13.85 0.56
N ASN A 45 0.33 -14.13 0.71
CA ASN A 45 0.90 -14.85 1.83
C ASN A 45 0.63 -14.18 3.19
N ARG A 46 0.21 -12.89 3.24
CA ARG A 46 -0.20 -12.18 4.47
C ARG A 46 0.84 -12.25 5.59
N TRP A 47 2.12 -12.42 5.26
CA TRP A 47 3.18 -12.50 6.27
C TRP A 47 3.25 -11.18 7.05
N GLY A 48 3.19 -11.26 8.37
CA GLY A 48 3.19 -10.07 9.24
C GLY A 48 1.87 -9.28 9.28
N ALA A 49 0.84 -9.70 8.55
CA ALA A 49 -0.49 -9.14 8.76
C ALA A 49 -0.97 -9.54 10.17
N PRO A 50 -1.47 -8.60 10.99
CA PRO A 50 -2.10 -8.97 12.25
C PRO A 50 -3.21 -9.98 11.94
N ALA A 51 -3.19 -11.12 12.64
CA ALA A 51 -4.24 -12.12 12.51
C ALA A 51 -5.59 -11.41 12.67
N LEU A 52 -6.49 -11.59 11.71
CA LEU A 52 -7.82 -11.01 11.83
C LEU A 52 -8.43 -11.57 13.12
N PRO A 53 -8.92 -10.75 14.07
CA PRO A 53 -9.53 -11.26 15.30
C PRO A 53 -10.65 -12.27 15.03
N GLN A 54 -11.28 -12.14 13.87
CA GLN A 54 -12.38 -12.94 13.37
C GLN A 54 -11.94 -13.90 12.25
N HIS A 55 -10.84 -14.65 12.41
CA HIS A 55 -10.73 -15.89 11.65
C HIS A 55 -11.85 -16.80 12.15
N GLN A 56 -12.96 -16.90 11.39
CA GLN A 56 -13.88 -18.02 11.57
C GLN A 56 -13.01 -19.26 11.45
N ASN A 57 -12.88 -19.99 12.55
CA ASN A 57 -12.20 -21.27 12.57
C ASN A 57 -12.88 -22.10 11.47
N VAL A 58 -12.23 -22.27 10.33
CA VAL A 58 -12.74 -23.12 9.26
C VAL A 58 -12.52 -24.54 9.76
N VAL A 59 -13.43 -24.97 10.64
CA VAL A 59 -13.49 -26.33 11.14
C VAL A 59 -13.69 -27.19 9.91
N PHE A 60 -12.72 -28.04 9.62
CA PHE A 60 -12.82 -29.00 8.54
C PHE A 60 -14.07 -29.87 8.78
N ASN A 61 -15.09 -29.69 7.95
CA ASN A 61 -16.31 -30.49 7.98
C ASN A 61 -16.27 -31.47 6.79
N PRO A 62 -15.95 -32.77 7.02
CA PRO A 62 -15.90 -33.76 5.96
C PRO A 62 -17.26 -34.01 5.27
N HIS A 63 -18.37 -33.56 5.88
CA HIS A 63 -19.71 -33.61 5.28
C HIS A 63 -20.14 -32.31 4.59
N ALA A 64 -19.28 -31.28 4.50
CA ALA A 64 -19.61 -30.03 3.82
C ALA A 64 -19.71 -30.17 2.28
N PHE A 65 -19.19 -31.26 1.73
CA PHE A 65 -19.31 -31.57 0.31
C PHE A 65 -20.36 -32.65 0.12
N ALA A 66 -21.35 -32.38 -0.74
CA ALA A 66 -22.33 -33.38 -1.14
C ALA A 66 -21.64 -34.44 -2.01
N ASN A 67 -21.69 -35.70 -1.58
CA ASN A 67 -21.29 -36.83 -2.41
C ASN A 67 -22.30 -36.99 -3.56
N VAL A 68 -22.03 -36.35 -4.70
CA VAL A 68 -22.84 -36.56 -5.91
C VAL A 68 -22.47 -37.93 -6.47
N THR A 69 -23.39 -38.89 -6.32
CA THR A 69 -23.32 -40.17 -7.04
C THR A 69 -24.08 -39.98 -8.34
N TYR A 70 -23.39 -40.06 -9.47
CA TYR A 70 -24.02 -40.12 -10.79
C TYR A 70 -24.50 -41.57 -11.02
N PHE A 71 -25.77 -41.72 -11.41
CA PHE A 71 -26.39 -42.98 -11.84
C PHE A 71 -26.77 -42.91 -13.31
#